data_AF-A0A0R3WUK4-F1
#
_entry.id   AF-A0A0R3WUK4-F1
#
_cell.length_a   1.000
_cell.length_b   1.000
_cell.length_c   1.000
_cell.angle_alpha   90.00
_cell.angle_beta   90.00
_cell.angle_gamma   90.00
#
_symmetry.space_group_name_H-M   'P 1'
#
loop_
_entity.id
_entity.type
_entity.pdbx_description
1 polymer ?
#
loop_
_entity_poly.entity_id
_entity_poly.type
_entity_poly.pdbx_seq_one_letter_code
_entity_poly.pdbx_strand_id
1 'polypeptide(L)'
;MVGRLANSTIISMDGTKDSLVPRWEWKYYWLGDGYKRTCEQWTSSYLMDVANVVAFDYANNEVVHDVASCSSDIHLLCYSVCEDYDLFL
;
A
#
# COMPACT_ATOMS: atom_id res chain seq x y z
N MET A 1 9.69 4.06 11.62
CA MET A 1 9.10 5.39 11.79
C MET A 1 7.63 5.25 11.46
N VAL A 2 6.72 5.69 12.31
CA VAL A 2 5.27 5.50 12.13
C VAL A 2 4.70 6.76 11.49
N GLY A 3 3.90 6.60 10.43
CA GLY A 3 3.16 7.69 9.77
C GLY A 3 1.80 7.89 10.42
N ARG A 4 1.14 9.02 10.13
CA ARG A 4 -0.22 9.29 10.61
C ARG A 4 -1.23 9.13 9.48
N LEU A 5 -2.36 8.46 9.74
CA LEU A 5 -3.44 8.40 8.77
C LEU A 5 -4.06 9.80 8.58
N ALA A 6 -4.08 10.26 7.32
CA ALA A 6 -4.79 11.46 6.93
C ALA A 6 -6.30 11.19 6.96
N ASN A 7 -7.10 12.21 7.28
CA ASN A 7 -8.56 12.10 7.36
C ASN A 7 -9.25 12.01 5.99
N SER A 8 -8.52 11.59 4.96
CA SER A 8 -8.97 11.45 3.58
C SER A 8 -9.45 10.02 3.33
N THR A 9 -10.64 9.88 2.75
CA THR A 9 -11.20 8.59 2.35
C THR A 9 -10.43 8.04 1.14
N ILE A 10 -9.99 6.78 1.22
CA ILE A 10 -9.45 6.05 0.06
C ILE A 10 -10.63 5.65 -0.83
N ILE A 11 -10.45 5.78 -2.14
CA ILE A 11 -11.50 5.49 -3.12
C ILE A 11 -10.93 4.51 -4.13
N SER A 12 -11.63 3.40 -4.32
CA SER A 12 -11.30 2.42 -5.35
C SER A 12 -11.63 2.95 -6.75
N MET A 13 -11.02 2.36 -7.78
CA MET A 13 -11.21 2.80 -9.17
C MET A 13 -12.65 2.67 -9.68
N ASP A 14 -13.46 1.80 -9.08
CA ASP A 14 -14.88 1.64 -9.36
C ASP A 14 -15.76 2.69 -8.65
N GLY A 15 -15.15 3.63 -7.91
CA GLY A 15 -15.85 4.65 -7.12
C GLY A 15 -16.31 4.17 -5.75
N THR A 16 -16.04 2.92 -5.39
CA THR A 16 -16.33 2.40 -4.05
C THR A 16 -15.47 3.15 -3.06
N LYS A 17 -16.13 3.93 -2.19
CA LYS A 17 -15.46 4.59 -1.08
C LYS A 17 -15.12 3.54 -0.05
N ASP A 18 -13.84 3.44 0.26
CA ASP A 18 -13.41 2.57 1.32
C ASP A 18 -14.03 3.06 2.63
N SER A 19 -14.86 2.24 3.26
CA SER A 19 -15.53 2.65 4.49
C SER A 19 -14.46 2.77 5.58
N LEU A 20 -14.28 3.99 6.10
CA LEU A 20 -13.51 4.24 7.32
C LEU A 20 -14.10 3.52 8.55
N VAL A 21 -15.30 2.94 8.41
CA VAL A 21 -15.85 1.98 9.37
C VAL A 21 -15.16 0.63 9.09
N PRO A 22 -14.21 0.20 9.93
CA PRO A 22 -13.42 -0.97 9.59
C PRO A 22 -14.25 -2.21 9.91
N ARG A 23 -14.55 -3.03 8.90
CA ARG A 23 -14.83 -4.44 9.18
C ARG A 23 -13.59 -5.14 9.79
N TRP A 24 -12.40 -4.59 9.53
CA TRP A 24 -11.09 -5.10 9.93
C TRP A 24 -10.21 -3.95 10.42
N GLU A 25 -9.54 -4.12 11.56
CA GLU A 25 -8.71 -3.08 12.21
C GLU A 25 -7.50 -2.65 11.36
N TRP A 26 -7.02 -3.53 10.48
CA TRP A 26 -5.82 -3.34 9.66
C TRP A 26 -6.14 -3.53 8.18
N LYS A 27 -5.51 -2.70 7.32
CA LYS A 27 -5.46 -2.93 5.86
C LYS A 27 -4.04 -2.80 5.34
N TYR A 28 -3.64 -3.71 4.46
CA TYR A 28 -2.28 -3.81 3.94
C TYR A 28 -2.25 -3.38 2.48
N TYR A 29 -1.19 -2.64 2.12
CA TYR A 29 -0.97 -2.11 0.78
C TYR A 29 0.46 -2.38 0.34
N TRP A 30 0.62 -2.90 -0.88
CA TRP A 30 1.94 -3.07 -1.49
C TRP A 30 2.60 -1.71 -1.76
N LEU A 31 3.93 -1.66 -1.62
CA LEU A 31 4.75 -0.48 -1.92
C LEU A 31 5.53 -0.66 -3.23
N GLY A 32 5.55 0.41 -4.03
CA GLY A 32 6.33 0.55 -5.27
C GLY A 32 7.83 0.24 -5.15
N ASP A 33 8.47 0.03 -6.30
CA ASP A 33 9.91 -0.33 -6.43
C ASP A 33 10.90 0.65 -5.81
N GLY A 34 10.48 1.87 -5.48
CA GLY A 34 11.28 2.85 -4.75
C GLY A 34 11.65 2.44 -3.31
N TYR A 35 10.98 1.44 -2.73
CA TYR A 35 11.14 1.07 -1.31
C TYR A 35 12.08 -0.12 -1.04
N LYS A 36 12.68 -0.71 -2.09
CA LYS A 36 13.52 -1.93 -2.07
C LYS A 36 12.80 -3.15 -1.45
N ARG A 37 13.06 -4.34 -1.99
CA ARG A 37 12.34 -5.61 -1.67
C ARG A 37 10.86 -5.57 -2.09
N THR A 38 10.61 -5.84 -3.37
CA THR A 38 9.29 -5.78 -4.04
C THR A 38 8.96 -7.08 -4.79
N CYS A 39 9.03 -8.24 -4.14
CA CYS A 39 8.62 -9.52 -4.74
C CYS A 39 9.28 -9.78 -6.09
N GLU A 40 10.61 -9.63 -6.13
CA GLU A 40 11.39 -9.70 -7.37
C GLU A 40 10.87 -8.73 -8.46
N GLN A 41 10.68 -7.45 -8.12
CA GLN A 41 10.12 -6.44 -9.02
C GLN A 41 8.73 -6.84 -9.55
N TRP A 42 7.86 -7.30 -8.64
CA TRP A 42 6.47 -7.72 -8.92
C TRP A 42 6.35 -8.95 -9.82
N THR A 43 7.43 -9.71 -9.99
CA THR A 43 7.43 -10.91 -10.84
C THR A 43 7.22 -12.20 -10.06
N SER A 44 7.47 -12.20 -8.75
CA SER A 44 7.28 -13.38 -7.91
C SER A 44 5.97 -13.36 -7.15
N SER A 45 5.30 -14.51 -7.12
CA SER A 45 4.18 -14.85 -6.23
C SER A 45 4.54 -15.99 -5.28
N TYR A 46 5.83 -16.32 -5.16
CA TYR A 46 6.30 -17.42 -4.34
C TYR A 46 6.13 -17.11 -2.85
N LEU A 47 5.61 -18.07 -2.08
CA LEU A 47 5.26 -17.89 -0.66
C LEU A 47 6.45 -17.51 0.24
N MET A 48 7.67 -17.91 -0.13
CA MET A 48 8.87 -17.59 0.66
C MET A 48 9.47 -16.25 0.29
N ASP A 49 9.08 -15.69 -0.86
CA ASP A 49 9.48 -14.34 -1.22
C ASP A 49 8.61 -13.37 -0.44
N VAL A 50 9.22 -12.26 -0.06
CA VAL A 50 8.58 -11.24 0.76
C VAL A 50 8.85 -9.86 0.20
N ALA A 51 7.91 -8.94 0.44
CA ALA A 51 8.05 -7.54 0.09
C ALA A 51 7.64 -6.60 1.21
N ASN A 52 8.17 -5.39 1.14
CA ASN A 52 7.79 -4.30 2.04
C ASN A 52 6.36 -3.82 1.70
N VAL A 53 5.58 -3.60 2.75
CA VAL A 53 4.20 -3.12 2.68
C VAL A 53 4.01 -1.95 3.65
N VAL A 54 2.95 -1.18 3.45
CA VAL A 54 2.38 -0.35 4.51
C VAL A 54 1.06 -0.94 4.99
N ALA A 55 0.85 -0.88 6.29
CA ALA A 55 -0.41 -1.22 6.94
C ALA A 55 -1.05 0.03 7.53
N PHE A 56 -2.33 0.21 7.28
CA PHE A 56 -3.15 1.26 7.86
C PHE A 56 -3.83 0.66 9.09
N ASP A 57 -3.39 1.10 10.27
CA ASP A 57 -3.98 0.75 11.55
C ASP A 57 -5.05 1.79 11.88
N TYR A 58 -6.31 1.43 11.62
CA TYR A 58 -7.44 2.31 11.87
C TYR A 58 -7.78 2.43 13.36
N ALA A 59 -7.38 1.47 14.19
CA ALA A 59 -7.63 1.51 15.63
C ALA A 59 -6.73 2.57 16.30
N ASN A 60 -5.47 2.68 15.86
CA ASN A 60 -4.51 3.65 16.39
C ASN A 60 -4.36 4.91 15.53
N ASN A 61 -5.01 4.96 14.36
CA ASN A 61 -4.90 6.04 13.38
C ASN A 61 -3.46 6.24 12.86
N GLU A 62 -2.78 5.13 12.58
CA GLU A 62 -1.34 5.06 12.25
C GLU A 62 -1.08 4.35 10.91
N VAL A 63 0.04 4.71 10.28
CA VAL A 63 0.60 4.02 9.12
C VAL A 63 1.88 3.33 9.55
N VAL A 64 1.92 2.01 9.44
CA VAL A 64 3.01 1.17 9.89
C VAL A 64 3.69 0.51 8.69
N HIS A 65 5.02 0.40 8.72
CA HIS A 65 5.77 -0.39 7.75
C HIS A 65 5.87 -1.84 8.22
N ASP A 66 5.58 -2.78 7.32
CA ASP A 66 5.62 -4.21 7.62
C ASP A 66 6.15 -5.00 6.41
N VAL A 67 6.17 -6.32 6.52
CA VAL A 67 6.60 -7.25 5.47
C VAL A 67 5.49 -8.28 5.23
N ALA A 68 5.14 -8.52 3.97
CA ALA A 68 4.17 -9.53 3.58
C ALA A 68 4.77 -10.54 2.60
N SER A 69 4.20 -11.74 2.58
CA SER A 69 4.50 -12.77 1.57
C SER A 69 4.03 -12.32 0.19
N CYS A 70 4.84 -12.57 -0.84
CA CYS A 70 4.48 -12.30 -2.22
C CYS A 70 3.27 -13.12 -2.73
N SER A 71 2.86 -14.14 -1.98
CA SER A 71 1.63 -14.89 -2.25
C SER A 71 0.37 -14.29 -1.59
N SER A 72 0.50 -13.18 -0.85
CA SER A 72 -0.61 -12.55 -0.14
C SER A 72 -1.47 -11.70 -1.08
N ASP A 73 -2.79 -11.79 -0.92
CA ASP A 73 -3.75 -10.92 -1.59
C ASP A 73 -3.96 -9.64 -0.76
N ILE A 74 -3.27 -8.56 -1.15
CA ILE A 74 -3.34 -7.26 -0.47
C ILE A 74 -3.49 -6.12 -1.50
N HIS A 75 -3.86 -4.94 -1.02
CA HIS A 75 -4.27 -3.84 -1.88
C HIS A 75 -3.10 -3.13 -2.59
N LEU A 76 -3.43 -2.45 -3.70
CA LEU A 76 -2.54 -1.55 -4.41
C LEU A 76 -3.08 -0.12 -4.34
N LEU A 77 -2.20 0.85 -4.10
CA LEU A 77 -2.54 2.27 -4.16
C LEU A 77 -2.11 2.84 -5.51
N CYS A 78 -3.04 3.49 -6.19
CA CYS A 78 -2.77 4.23 -7.42
C CYS A 78 -2.67 5.72 -7.10
N TYR A 79 -1.67 6.39 -7.64
CA TYR A 79 -1.56 7.85 -7.60
C TYR A 79 -1.45 8.39 -9.03
N SER A 80 -2.06 9.55 -9.27
CA SER A 80 -1.90 10.25 -10.55
C SER A 80 -0.54 10.94 -10.55
N VAL A 81 0.27 10.66 -11.56
CA VAL A 81 1.48 11.44 -11.86
C VAL A 81 1.01 12.63 -12.68
N CYS A 82 1.18 13.86 -12.18
CA CYS A 82 1.01 15.04 -13.02
C CYS A 82 2.21 15.13 -13.97
N GLU A 83 1.97 15.29 -15.27
CA GLU A 83 2.99 15.35 -16.34
C GLU A 83 3.94 16.56 -16.27
N ASP A 84 4.02 17.29 -15.16
CA ASP A 84 4.89 18.47 -15.03
C ASP A 84 6.38 18.13 -14.81
N TYR A 85 6.77 16.84 -14.82
CA TYR A 85 8.14 16.39 -14.49
C TYR A 85 8.76 15.37 -15.46
N ASP A 86 8.51 15.49 -16.77
CA ASP A 86 9.29 14.81 -17.83
C ASP A 86 10.74 15.37 -17.98
N LEU A 87 11.38 15.80 -16.87
CA LEU A 87 12.75 16.36 -16.89
C LEU A 87 13.78 15.59 -16.06
N PHE A 88 13.42 14.45 -15.45
CA PHE A 88 14.41 13.63 -14.71
C PHE A 88 14.19 12.13 -14.88
N LEU A 89 14.43 11.62 -16.09
CA LEU A 89 14.91 10.24 -16.31
C LEU A 89 16.03 10.25 -17.36
#